data_AF-A0A1S1N9Q9-F1
#
_entry.id   AF-A0A1S1N9Q9-F1
#
_cell.length_a   1.000
_cell.length_b   1.000
_cell.length_c   1.000
_cell.angle_alpha   90.00
_cell.angle_beta   90.00
_cell.angle_gamma   90.00
#
_symmetry.space_group_name_H-M   'P 1'
#
loop_
_entity.id
_entity.type
_entity.pdbx_description
1 polymer ?
#
loop_
_entity_poly.entity_id
_entity_poly.type
_entity_poly.pdbx_seq_one_letter_code
_entity_poly.pdbx_strand_id
1 'polypeptide(L)' 'MSDQQEPLQPHLEVLKGNPSDEELAALIAVVGSAGGGAPEPGPVDRNLWGHPVDKLRYSIFSWQRVTLLERTHMRR' A
#
# COMPACT_ATOMS: atom_id res chain seq x y z
N MET A 1 -19.50 -16.11 -18.66
CA MET A 1 -18.38 -16.72 -17.92
C MET A 1 -18.57 -16.30 -16.49
N SER A 2 -19.05 -17.19 -15.64
CA SER A 2 -19.26 -16.88 -14.23
C SER A 2 -17.91 -16.90 -13.54
N ASP A 3 -17.47 -15.76 -13.04
CA ASP A 3 -16.27 -15.68 -12.19
C ASP A 3 -16.56 -16.47 -10.90
N GLN A 4 -15.95 -17.65 -10.78
CA GLN A 4 -15.89 -18.38 -9.52
C GLN A 4 -14.85 -17.69 -8.65
N GLN A 5 -15.30 -16.74 -7.85
CA GLN A 5 -14.45 -16.07 -6.88
C GLN A 5 -14.24 -17.05 -5.71
N GLU A 6 -13.12 -17.78 -5.74
CA GLU A 6 -12.71 -18.61 -4.61
C GLU A 6 -12.60 -17.73 -3.35
N PRO A 7 -13.14 -18.18 -2.20
CA PRO A 7 -13.09 -17.41 -0.97
C PRO A 7 -11.63 -17.19 -0.57
N LEU A 8 -11.22 -15.92 -0.45
CA LEU A 8 -9.86 -15.55 -0.06
C LEU A 8 -9.59 -16.07 1.36
N GLN A 9 -8.77 -17.10 1.48
CA GLN A 9 -8.35 -17.63 2.79
C GLN A 9 -7.38 -16.62 3.44
N PRO A 10 -7.56 -16.29 4.73
CA PRO A 10 -6.63 -15.40 5.43
C PRO A 10 -5.27 -16.10 5.59
N HIS A 11 -4.19 -15.39 5.26
CA HIS A 11 -2.81 -15.88 5.41
C HIS A 11 -2.30 -15.79 6.85
N LEU A 12 -3.07 -15.17 7.74
CA LEU A 12 -2.74 -14.94 9.14
C LEU A 12 -3.94 -15.30 10.01
N GLU A 13 -3.69 -16.09 11.05
CA GLU A 13 -4.68 -16.48 12.05
C GLU A 13 -4.29 -15.92 13.42
N VAL A 14 -5.24 -15.31 14.13
CA VAL A 14 -5.02 -14.75 15.48
C VAL A 14 -5.42 -15.77 16.53
N LEU A 15 -4.44 -16.37 17.19
CA LEU A 15 -4.67 -17.41 18.19
C LEU A 15 -5.04 -16.87 19.58
N LYS A 16 -4.52 -15.69 19.94
CA LYS A 16 -4.68 -15.08 21.28
C LYS A 16 -4.81 -13.57 21.18
N GLY A 17 -5.80 -13.02 21.88
CA GLY A 17 -5.93 -11.56 22.11
C GLY A 17 -5.14 -11.11 23.34
N ASN A 18 -4.72 -9.84 23.34
CA ASN A 18 -3.91 -9.20 24.40
C ASN A 18 -2.47 -9.76 24.52
N PRO A 19 -1.61 -9.57 23.50
CA PRO A 19 -0.20 -9.90 23.61
C PRO A 19 0.47 -9.04 24.69
N SER A 20 1.51 -9.57 25.32
CA SER A 20 2.45 -8.78 26.12
C SER A 20 3.28 -7.85 25.23
N ASP A 21 3.87 -6.81 25.82
CA ASP A 21 4.73 -5.87 25.11
C ASP A 21 5.92 -6.57 24.43
N GLU A 22 6.44 -7.64 25.05
CA GLU A 22 7.52 -8.48 24.52
C GLU A 22 7.08 -9.26 23.26
N GLU A 23 5.90 -9.89 23.31
CA GLU A 23 5.33 -10.63 22.17
C GLU A 23 5.01 -9.68 21.00
N LEU A 24 4.51 -8.48 21.30
CA LEU A 24 4.26 -7.44 20.29
C LEU A 24 5.57 -6.98 19.63
N ALA A 25 6.61 -6.73 20.42
CA ALA A 25 7.92 -6.34 19.89
C ALA A 25 8.52 -7.44 19.00
N ALA A 26 8.42 -8.70 19.42
CA ALA A 26 8.88 -9.84 18.62
C ALA A 26 8.13 -9.94 17.28
N LEU A 27 6.80 -9.77 17.28
CA LEU A 27 5.99 -9.79 16.06
C LEU A 27 6.43 -8.67 15.10
N ILE A 28 6.59 -7.44 15.60
CA ILE A 28 7.02 -6.29 14.78
C ILE A 28 8.41 -6.52 14.20
N ALA A 29 9.35 -7.05 14.99
CA ALA A 29 10.70 -7.35 14.52
C ALA A 29 10.70 -8.40 13.39
N VAL A 30 9.92 -9.47 13.52
CA VAL A 30 9.80 -10.52 12.49
C VAL A 30 9.17 -9.97 11.23
N VAL A 31 8.03 -9.29 11.32
CA VAL A 31 7.34 -8.71 10.15
C VAL A 31 8.20 -7.63 9.48
N GLY A 32 8.85 -6.77 10.27
CA GLY A 32 9.73 -5.72 9.77
C GLY A 32 10.98 -6.26 9.08
N SER A 33 11.56 -7.36 9.59
CA SER A 33 12.68 -8.03 8.92
C SER A 33 12.28 -8.79 7.66
N ALA A 34 11.06 -9.35 7.63
CA ALA A 34 10.51 -10.01 6.44
C ALA A 34 10.20 -9.03 5.30
N GLY A 35 9.92 -7.77 5.59
CA GLY A 35 9.75 -6.69 4.60
C GLY A 35 11.07 -6.21 3.95
N GLY A 36 12.14 -6.98 4.06
CA GLY A 36 13.52 -6.54 3.80
C GLY A 36 13.90 -6.38 2.33
N GLY A 37 14.15 -5.13 1.95
CA GLY A 37 14.98 -4.75 0.80
C GLY A 37 14.52 -3.43 0.20
N ALA A 38 15.41 -2.43 0.10
CA ALA A 38 15.19 -1.38 -0.88
C ALA A 38 15.03 -2.10 -2.23
N PRO A 39 13.94 -1.87 -2.98
CA PRO A 39 13.77 -2.55 -4.25
C PRO A 39 15.02 -2.27 -5.09
N GLU A 40 15.60 -3.33 -5.65
CA GLU A 40 16.57 -3.19 -6.75
C GLU A 40 15.97 -2.16 -7.72
N PRO A 41 16.74 -1.17 -8.23
CA PRO A 41 16.24 -0.22 -9.21
C PRO A 41 15.96 -0.96 -10.53
N GLY A 42 14.93 -1.78 -10.53
CA GLY A 42 14.34 -2.43 -11.69
C GLY A 42 13.45 -1.44 -12.44
N PRO A 43 12.83 -1.88 -13.53
CA PRO A 43 11.82 -1.10 -14.22
C PRO A 43 10.78 -0.63 -13.20
N VAL A 44 10.48 0.67 -13.18
CA VAL A 44 9.50 1.24 -12.27
C VAL A 44 8.17 0.52 -12.53
N ASP A 45 7.80 -0.38 -11.61
CA ASP A 45 6.48 -0.99 -11.63
C ASP A 45 5.44 0.11 -11.64
N ARG A 46 4.33 -0.09 -12.36
CA ARG A 46 3.27 0.91 -12.45
C ARG A 46 2.56 1.03 -11.10
N ASN A 47 3.17 1.75 -10.17
CA ASN A 47 2.65 2.00 -8.84
C ASN A 47 1.83 3.29 -8.84
N LEU A 48 0.51 3.15 -8.96
CA LEU A 48 -0.44 4.25 -8.89
C LEU A 48 -0.72 4.71 -7.44
N TRP A 49 -0.08 4.08 -6.46
CA TRP A 49 -0.27 4.39 -5.04
C TRP A 49 0.87 5.24 -4.50
N GLY A 50 0.53 6.23 -3.68
CA GLY A 50 1.50 7.01 -2.92
C GLY A 50 2.27 8.05 -3.76
N HIS A 51 1.72 8.47 -4.90
CA HIS A 51 2.32 9.58 -5.64
C HIS A 51 2.34 10.84 -4.76
N PRO A 52 3.41 11.66 -4.80
CA PRO A 52 3.49 12.87 -3.99
C PRO A 52 2.31 13.83 -4.19
N VAL A 53 1.70 13.85 -5.39
CA VAL A 53 0.51 14.66 -5.70
C VAL A 53 -0.72 14.26 -4.87
N ASP A 54 -0.82 13.00 -4.44
CA ASP A 54 -1.95 12.51 -3.64
C ASP A 54 -1.91 13.02 -2.20
N LYS A 55 -0.73 13.45 -1.74
CA LYS A 55 -0.55 14.03 -0.40
C LYS A 55 -0.97 15.50 -0.35
N LEU A 56 -1.18 16.14 -1.51
CA LEU A 56 -1.48 17.57 -1.60
C LEU A 56 -3.00 17.79 -1.54
N ARG A 57 -3.44 18.67 -0.63
CA ARG A 57 -4.84 19.07 -0.54
C ARG A 57 -5.10 20.30 -1.41
N TYR A 58 -5.51 20.07 -2.65
CA TYR A 58 -5.94 21.15 -3.54
C TYR A 58 -7.42 21.50 -3.32
N SER A 59 -7.75 22.79 -3.42
CA SER A 59 -9.14 23.22 -3.59
C SER A 59 -9.75 22.59 -4.85
N ILE A 60 -11.05 22.30 -4.83
CA ILE A 60 -11.78 21.63 -5.93
C ILE A 60 -11.65 22.39 -7.26
N PHE A 61 -11.57 23.73 -7.20
CA PHE A 61 -11.45 24.61 -8.36
C PHE A 61 -9.99 24.95 -8.73
N SER A 62 -9.02 24.33 -8.06
CA SER A 62 -7.60 24.59 -8.36
C SER A 62 -7.21 23.96 -9.68
N TRP A 63 -6.70 24.80 -10.58
CA TRP A 63 -6.10 24.34 -11.83
C TRP A 63 -4.86 23.43 -11.60
N GLN A 64 -4.20 23.54 -10.45
CA GLN A 64 -3.12 22.62 -10.06
C GLN A 64 -3.64 21.20 -9.85
N ARG A 65 -4.88 21.03 -9.37
CA ARG A 65 -5.52 19.71 -9.20
C ARG A 65 -5.73 19.04 -10.56
N VAL A 66 -6.34 19.77 -11.50
CA VAL A 66 -6.57 19.29 -12.88
C VAL A 66 -5.24 18.94 -13.55
N THR A 67 -4.22 19.78 -13.40
CA THR A 67 -2.98 19.61 -14.17
C THR A 67 -2.02 18.59 -13.57
N LEU A 68 -1.83 18.53 -12.26
CA LEU A 68 -0.85 17.65 -11.64
C LEU A 68 -1.44 16.27 -11.31
N LEU A 69 -2.66 16.22 -10.78
CA LEU A 69 -3.29 14.95 -10.39
C LEU A 69 -3.69 14.16 -11.64
N GLU A 70 -4.41 14.77 -12.57
CA GLU A 70 -4.89 14.05 -13.76
C GLU A 70 -3.74 13.65 -14.67
N ARG A 71 -2.71 14.48 -14.88
CA ARG A 71 -1.56 14.08 -15.71
C ARG A 71 -0.77 12.91 -15.13
N THR A 72 -0.68 12.83 -13.80
CA THR A 72 0.03 11.74 -13.10
C THR A 72 -0.74 10.43 -13.24
N HIS A 73 -2.07 10.48 -13.14
CA HIS A 73 -2.90 9.26 -13.11
C HIS A 73 -3.53 8.86 -14.46
N MET A 74 -3.70 9.78 -15.41
CA MET A 74 -4.47 9.56 -16.65
C MET A 74 -3.63 9.39 -17.92
N ARG A 75 -2.29 9.54 -17.84
CA ARG A 75 -1.43 9.21 -18.99
C ARG A 75 -1.42 7.68 -19.17
N ARG A 76 -2.16 7.21 -20.18
CA ARG A 76 -2.09 5.83 -20.71
C ARG A 76 -0.89 5.65 -21.61
#